data_AF-A0A5Y6EMC8-F1
#
_entry.id   AF-A0A5Y6EMC8-F1
#
_cell.length_a   1.000
_cell.length_b   1.000
_cell.length_c   1.000
_cell.angle_alpha   90.00
_cell.angle_beta   90.00
_cell.angle_gamma   90.00
#
_symmetry.space_group_name_H-M   'P 1'
#
loop_
_entity.id
_entity.type
_entity.pdbx_description
1 polymer ?
#
loop_
_entity_poly.entity_id
_entity_poly.type
_entity_poly.pdbx_seq_one_letter_code
_entity_poly.pdbx_strand_id
1 'polypeptide(L)'
;MDERDIEIAKLIVGETEIQVEVPKNVYDLVSLYSDSSEVISMYSTYGSYIESMLRAMLPDNIKPSTSKQVRFVRSIADTLNLEVSNEVLRNSTAASQFINDNIAAFENKKNEEKAERLNKPEYIKARVKKVILFYASKTRSYHKYIKAGRLKDNGLSINEIAERMEVQPKTVESYLRKHTEIESYEAEDDRLRYMIASMIYENEGYANEVVDAITNVVMENKLHLEDWFPLKK
;
A
#
# COMPACT_ATOMS: atom_id res chain seq x y z
N MET A 1 -18.30 -46.62 -16.00
CA MET A 1 -17.30 -45.53 -15.86
C MET A 1 -16.32 -45.80 -16.98
N ASP A 2 -16.58 -45.14 -18.11
CA ASP A 2 -16.07 -45.53 -19.43
C ASP A 2 -14.56 -45.56 -19.51
N GLU A 3 -14.09 -46.53 -20.30
CA GLU A 3 -12.77 -46.54 -20.93
C GLU A 3 -12.46 -45.11 -21.39
N ARG A 4 -11.41 -44.51 -20.81
CA ARG A 4 -11.00 -43.15 -21.17
C ARG A 4 -10.60 -43.20 -22.64
N ASP A 5 -11.47 -42.70 -23.51
CA ASP A 5 -11.24 -42.57 -24.94
C ASP A 5 -10.11 -41.54 -25.13
N ILE A 6 -8.87 -42.04 -25.15
CA ILE A 6 -7.63 -41.26 -25.21
C ILE A 6 -6.93 -41.54 -26.53
N GLU A 7 -6.30 -40.51 -27.07
CA GLU A 7 -5.42 -40.58 -28.23
C GLU A 7 -4.03 -40.05 -27.87
N ILE A 8 -3.02 -40.53 -28.58
CA ILE A 8 -1.63 -40.07 -28.40
C ILE A 8 -1.37 -38.93 -29.37
N ALA A 9 -1.24 -37.72 -28.82
CA ALA A 9 -0.80 -36.55 -29.56
C ALA A 9 0.71 -36.35 -29.46
N LYS A 10 1.27 -35.62 -30.43
CA LYS A 10 2.67 -35.23 -30.46
C LYS A 10 2.79 -33.75 -30.15
N LEU A 11 3.50 -33.42 -29.07
CA LEU A 11 3.93 -32.07 -28.75
C LEU A 11 5.37 -31.91 -29.21
N ILE A 12 5.59 -31.03 -30.20
CA ILE A 12 6.92 -30.74 -30.74
C ILE A 12 7.48 -29.49 -30.05
N VAL A 13 8.64 -29.62 -29.41
CA VAL A 13 9.35 -28.51 -28.75
C VAL A 13 10.76 -28.42 -29.33
N GLY A 14 10.96 -27.52 -30.28
CA GLY A 14 12.20 -27.47 -31.06
C GLY A 14 12.36 -28.73 -31.91
N GLU A 15 13.43 -29.49 -31.69
CA GLU A 15 13.69 -30.77 -32.36
C GLU A 15 13.16 -31.98 -31.59
N THR A 16 12.62 -31.78 -30.39
CA THR A 16 12.16 -32.85 -29.51
C THR A 16 10.68 -33.16 -29.73
N GLU A 17 10.35 -34.43 -29.93
CA GLU A 17 8.98 -34.93 -29.96
C GLU A 17 8.61 -35.53 -28.59
N ILE A 18 7.51 -35.04 -28.01
CA ILE A 18 6.95 -35.54 -26.75
C ILE A 18 5.58 -36.15 -27.04
N GLN A 19 5.38 -37.41 -26.66
CA GLN A 19 4.07 -38.06 -26.75
C GLN A 19 3.24 -37.74 -25.52
N VAL A 20 2.01 -37.27 -25.73
CA VAL A 20 1.07 -36.89 -24.65
C VAL A 20 -0.29 -37.53 -24.87
N GLU A 21 -0.91 -38.00 -23.79
CA GLU A 21 -2.28 -38.54 -23.82
C GLU A 21 -3.29 -37.38 -23.81
N VAL A 22 -4.24 -37.39 -24.74
CA VAL A 22 -5.27 -36.34 -24.89
C VAL A 22 -6.63 -37.02 -25.07
N PRO A 23 -7.73 -36.48 -24.50
CA PRO A 23 -9.07 -36.98 -24.79
C PRO A 23 -9.38 -36.99 -26.29
N LYS A 24 -9.91 -38.08 -26.80
CA LYS A 24 -10.13 -38.30 -28.25
C LYS A 24 -10.98 -37.21 -28.89
N ASN A 25 -12.05 -36.78 -28.22
CA ASN A 25 -12.90 -35.71 -28.72
C ASN A 25 -12.13 -34.37 -28.93
N VAL A 26 -11.13 -34.09 -28.08
CA VAL A 26 -10.27 -32.91 -28.23
C VAL A 26 -9.28 -33.13 -29.36
N TYR A 27 -8.68 -34.32 -29.45
CA TYR A 27 -7.76 -34.70 -30.53
C TYR A 27 -8.41 -34.54 -31.92
N ASP A 28 -9.59 -35.11 -32.10
CA ASP A 28 -10.32 -35.09 -33.38
C ASP A 28 -10.68 -33.65 -33.80
N LEU A 29 -11.16 -32.83 -32.86
CA LEU A 29 -11.49 -31.43 -33.14
C LEU A 29 -10.25 -30.60 -33.49
N VAL A 30 -9.18 -30.70 -32.70
CA VAL A 30 -7.95 -29.94 -32.99
C VAL A 30 -7.36 -30.37 -34.34
N SER A 31 -7.40 -31.66 -34.66
CA SER A 31 -6.92 -32.20 -35.95
C SER A 31 -7.75 -31.75 -37.15
N LEU A 32 -9.07 -31.57 -36.97
CA LEU A 32 -9.97 -31.11 -38.03
C LEU A 32 -9.81 -29.61 -38.34
N TYR A 33 -9.49 -28.80 -37.34
CA TYR A 33 -9.44 -27.33 -37.44
C TYR A 33 -8.03 -26.75 -37.59
N SER A 34 -6.98 -27.56 -37.49
CA SER A 34 -5.60 -27.09 -37.70
C SER A 34 -5.20 -27.23 -39.17
N ASP A 35 -5.38 -26.17 -39.95
CA ASP A 35 -4.66 -26.07 -41.22
C ASP A 35 -3.15 -26.05 -40.92
N SER A 36 -2.39 -26.93 -41.58
CA SER A 36 -0.99 -27.29 -41.32
C SER A 36 0.06 -26.15 -41.28
N SER A 37 -0.36 -24.89 -41.38
CA SER A 37 0.50 -23.72 -41.53
C SER A 37 0.20 -22.55 -40.58
N GLU A 38 -0.84 -22.59 -39.74
CA GLU A 38 -1.19 -21.44 -38.89
C GLU A 38 -0.58 -21.54 -37.49
N VAL A 39 0.33 -20.61 -37.16
CA VAL A 39 0.93 -20.51 -35.83
C VAL A 39 -0.07 -19.87 -34.87
N ILE A 40 -0.70 -20.67 -34.01
CA ILE A 40 -1.57 -20.17 -32.95
C ILE A 40 -0.68 -19.62 -31.81
N SER A 41 -0.57 -18.29 -31.73
CA SER A 41 0.15 -17.63 -30.62
C SER A 41 -0.62 -17.80 -29.31
N MET A 42 -0.22 -18.79 -28.50
CA MET A 42 -0.83 -19.04 -27.19
C MET A 42 -0.15 -18.27 -26.04
N TYR A 43 0.99 -17.61 -26.28
CA TYR A 43 1.79 -17.03 -25.20
C TYR A 43 1.09 -15.87 -24.46
N SER A 44 0.35 -15.03 -25.19
CA SER A 44 -0.35 -13.87 -24.60
C SER A 44 -1.43 -14.26 -23.58
N THR A 45 -2.06 -15.41 -23.78
CA THR A 45 -3.22 -15.83 -22.98
C THR A 45 -2.87 -16.99 -22.04
N TYR A 46 -2.02 -17.92 -22.48
CA TYR A 46 -1.72 -19.17 -21.79
C TYR A 46 -0.24 -19.35 -21.47
N GLY A 47 0.62 -18.34 -21.68
CA GLY A 47 2.07 -18.46 -21.53
C GLY A 47 2.51 -19.02 -20.18
N SER A 48 1.88 -18.61 -19.08
CA SER A 48 2.19 -19.14 -17.74
C SER A 48 1.79 -20.61 -17.56
N TYR A 49 0.68 -21.03 -18.17
CA TYR A 49 0.22 -22.43 -18.11
C TYR A 49 1.12 -23.33 -18.94
N ILE A 50 1.50 -22.89 -20.14
CA ILE A 50 2.44 -23.61 -21.01
C ILE A 50 3.81 -23.72 -20.34
N GLU A 51 4.33 -22.63 -19.76
CA GLU A 51 5.59 -22.66 -19.01
C GLU A 51 5.51 -23.67 -17.85
N SER A 52 4.43 -23.62 -17.06
CA SER A 52 4.24 -24.53 -15.92
C SER A 52 4.16 -26.00 -16.37
N MET A 53 3.41 -26.29 -17.44
CA MET A 53 3.25 -27.63 -17.99
C MET A 53 4.58 -28.18 -18.49
N LEU A 54 5.29 -27.44 -19.34
CA LEU A 54 6.58 -27.87 -19.89
C LEU A 54 7.63 -28.06 -18.80
N ARG A 55 7.63 -27.20 -17.77
CA ARG A 55 8.53 -27.36 -16.61
C ARG A 55 8.21 -28.60 -15.79
N ALA A 56 6.93 -28.96 -15.64
CA ALA A 56 6.53 -30.14 -14.88
C ALA A 56 7.05 -31.44 -15.53
N MET A 57 7.29 -31.43 -16.84
CA MET A 57 7.89 -32.56 -17.57
C MET A 57 9.40 -32.71 -17.34
N LEU A 58 10.08 -31.71 -16.75
CA LEU A 58 11.52 -31.74 -16.51
C LEU A 58 11.86 -32.23 -15.09
N PRO A 59 12.89 -33.08 -14.94
CA PRO A 59 13.47 -33.42 -13.64
C PRO A 59 13.92 -32.18 -12.84
N ASP A 60 13.79 -32.24 -11.52
CA ASP A 60 14.07 -31.09 -10.63
C ASP A 60 15.51 -30.58 -10.72
N ASN A 61 16.47 -31.46 -11.02
CA ASN A 61 17.88 -31.10 -11.15
C ASN A 61 18.21 -30.33 -12.43
N ILE A 62 17.35 -30.33 -13.45
CA ILE A 62 17.52 -29.55 -14.69
C ILE A 62 16.42 -28.52 -14.91
N LYS A 63 15.46 -28.44 -13.99
CA LYS A 63 14.29 -27.56 -14.10
C LYS A 63 14.75 -26.08 -14.11
N PRO A 64 14.37 -25.30 -15.12
CA PRO A 64 14.84 -23.93 -15.24
C PRO A 64 14.21 -23.02 -14.17
N SER A 65 14.92 -21.98 -13.74
CA SER A 65 14.36 -20.98 -12.80
C SER A 65 13.15 -20.26 -13.39
N THR A 66 12.12 -19.97 -12.59
CA THR A 66 11.00 -19.11 -13.04
C THR A 66 11.48 -17.67 -13.18
N SER A 67 10.81 -16.91 -14.04
CA SER A 67 10.99 -15.45 -14.11
C SER A 67 10.78 -14.77 -12.75
N LYS A 68 9.93 -15.33 -11.87
CA LYS A 68 9.74 -14.84 -10.49
C LYS A 68 10.96 -15.12 -9.62
N GLN A 69 11.48 -16.35 -9.62
CA GLN A 69 12.70 -16.73 -8.89
C GLN A 69 13.90 -15.90 -9.33
N VAL A 70 14.13 -15.75 -10.64
CA VAL A 70 15.25 -14.95 -11.18
C VAL A 70 15.19 -13.50 -10.71
N ARG A 71 14.01 -12.88 -10.77
CA ARG A 71 13.83 -11.50 -10.27
C ARG A 71 14.08 -11.39 -8.79
N PHE A 72 13.61 -12.36 -8.01
CA PHE A 72 13.78 -12.33 -6.55
C PHE A 72 15.23 -12.57 -6.13
N VAL A 73 15.91 -13.54 -6.74
CA VAL A 73 17.35 -13.76 -6.58
C VAL A 73 18.14 -12.48 -6.85
N ARG A 74 17.86 -11.79 -7.97
CA ARG A 74 18.51 -10.51 -8.30
C ARG A 74 18.22 -9.45 -7.25
N SER A 75 16.98 -9.31 -6.80
CA SER A 75 16.62 -8.35 -5.74
C SER A 75 17.36 -8.62 -4.43
N ILE A 76 17.52 -9.89 -4.05
CA ILE A 76 18.29 -10.30 -2.86
C ILE A 76 19.75 -9.93 -3.06
N ALA A 77 20.33 -10.31 -4.20
CA ALA A 77 21.72 -10.06 -4.51
C ALA A 77 22.07 -8.57 -4.55
N ASP A 78 21.24 -7.76 -5.20
CA ASP A 78 21.42 -6.30 -5.26
C ASP A 78 21.33 -5.68 -3.85
N THR A 79 20.37 -6.14 -3.05
CA THR A 79 20.18 -5.61 -1.68
C THR A 79 21.32 -6.01 -0.77
N LEU A 80 21.81 -7.25 -0.85
CA LEU A 80 22.88 -7.77 0.00
C LEU A 80 24.28 -7.57 -0.59
N ASN A 81 24.38 -6.99 -1.79
CA ASN A 81 25.61 -6.86 -2.57
C ASN A 81 26.35 -8.21 -2.75
N LEU A 82 25.60 -9.23 -3.18
CA LEU A 82 26.11 -10.57 -3.45
C LEU A 82 26.29 -10.80 -4.95
N GLU A 83 27.29 -11.59 -5.32
CA GLU A 83 27.39 -12.12 -6.68
C GLU A 83 26.46 -13.31 -6.87
N VAL A 84 25.85 -13.41 -8.05
CA VAL A 84 24.97 -14.52 -8.41
C VAL A 84 25.58 -15.28 -9.57
N SER A 85 25.79 -16.58 -9.38
CA SER A 85 26.28 -17.44 -10.45
C SER A 85 25.21 -17.67 -11.53
N ASN A 86 25.65 -17.95 -12.75
CA ASN A 86 24.74 -18.31 -13.84
C ASN A 86 23.94 -19.59 -13.54
N GLU A 87 24.47 -20.50 -12.73
CA GLU A 87 23.77 -21.71 -12.30
C GLU A 87 22.52 -21.38 -11.49
N VAL A 88 22.64 -20.49 -10.49
CA VAL A 88 21.50 -20.02 -9.67
C VAL A 88 20.44 -19.35 -10.55
N LEU A 89 20.85 -18.59 -11.55
CA LEU A 89 19.92 -17.92 -12.47
C LEU A 89 19.20 -18.87 -13.43
N ARG A 90 19.78 -20.03 -13.73
CA ARG A 90 19.26 -20.97 -14.74
C ARG A 90 18.61 -22.20 -14.13
N ASN A 91 18.85 -22.54 -12.87
CA ASN A 91 18.35 -23.74 -12.23
C ASN A 91 17.42 -23.40 -11.05
N SER A 92 16.19 -23.93 -11.09
CA SER A 92 15.16 -23.66 -10.07
C SER A 92 15.57 -24.14 -8.69
N THR A 93 16.29 -25.25 -8.59
CA THR A 93 16.74 -25.80 -7.30
C THR A 93 17.84 -24.92 -6.71
N ALA A 94 18.82 -24.54 -7.53
CA ALA A 94 19.88 -23.61 -7.11
C ALA A 94 19.32 -22.22 -6.75
N ALA A 95 18.33 -21.71 -7.50
CA ALA A 95 17.63 -20.46 -7.19
C ALA A 95 16.91 -20.51 -5.83
N SER A 96 16.15 -21.58 -5.58
CA SER A 96 15.45 -21.77 -4.32
C SER A 96 16.41 -21.88 -3.14
N GLN A 97 17.52 -22.60 -3.31
CA GLN A 97 18.55 -22.70 -2.28
C GLN A 97 19.15 -21.32 -1.96
N PHE A 98 19.57 -20.57 -2.99
CA PHE A 98 20.07 -19.21 -2.81
C PHE A 98 19.06 -18.30 -2.09
N ILE A 99 17.78 -18.37 -2.45
CA ILE A 99 16.72 -17.60 -1.77
C ILE A 99 16.65 -18.00 -0.29
N ASN A 100 16.55 -19.28 0.02
CA ASN A 100 16.43 -19.77 1.40
C ASN A 100 17.62 -19.36 2.26
N ASP A 101 18.84 -19.42 1.71
CA ASP A 101 20.07 -19.09 2.44
C ASP A 101 20.16 -17.59 2.76
N ASN A 102 19.49 -16.72 1.99
CA ASN A 102 19.66 -15.27 2.06
C ASN A 102 18.39 -14.50 2.47
N ILE A 103 17.23 -15.15 2.52
CA ILE A 103 15.94 -14.46 2.75
C ILE A 103 15.89 -13.75 4.11
N ALA A 104 16.43 -14.37 5.16
CA ALA A 104 16.43 -13.77 6.49
C ALA A 104 17.30 -12.50 6.54
N ALA A 105 18.50 -12.54 5.95
CA ALA A 105 19.38 -11.38 5.86
C ALA A 105 18.78 -10.28 4.97
N PHE A 106 18.14 -10.66 3.87
CA PHE A 106 17.43 -9.73 2.99
C PHE A 106 16.29 -9.00 3.71
N GLU A 107 15.46 -9.73 4.45
CA GLU A 107 14.37 -9.15 5.24
C GLU A 107 14.89 -8.23 6.36
N ASN A 108 15.94 -8.65 7.06
CA ASN A 108 16.59 -7.81 8.08
C ASN A 108 17.10 -6.50 7.50
N LYS A 109 17.86 -6.56 6.39
CA LYS A 109 18.37 -5.35 5.74
C LYS A 109 17.24 -4.45 5.22
N LYS A 110 16.18 -5.03 4.66
CA LYS A 110 14.99 -4.25 4.25
C LYS A 110 14.30 -3.58 5.44
N ASN A 111 14.25 -4.24 6.58
CA ASN A 111 13.70 -3.68 7.82
C ASN A 111 14.59 -2.56 8.38
N GLU A 112 15.92 -2.73 8.34
CA GLU A 112 16.89 -1.69 8.70
C GLU A 112 16.79 -0.47 7.78
N GLU A 113 16.78 -0.67 6.46
CA GLU A 113 16.58 0.39 5.46
C GLU A 113 15.25 1.12 5.68
N LYS A 114 14.19 0.37 6.02
CA LYS A 114 12.87 0.94 6.34
C LYS A 114 12.91 1.74 7.64
N ALA A 115 13.57 1.24 8.68
CA ALA A 115 13.72 1.93 9.97
C ALA A 115 14.56 3.21 9.82
N GLU A 116 15.68 3.14 9.10
CA GLU A 116 16.53 4.29 8.79
C GLU A 116 15.73 5.34 8.01
N ARG A 117 14.99 4.92 6.97
CA ARG A 117 14.13 5.80 6.17
C ARG A 117 13.03 6.45 7.02
N LEU A 118 12.42 5.73 7.95
CA LEU A 118 11.39 6.26 8.85
C LEU A 118 11.92 7.34 9.80
N ASN A 119 13.22 7.32 10.09
CA ASN A 119 13.88 8.28 10.97
C ASN A 119 14.41 9.52 10.23
N LYS A 120 14.36 9.54 8.89
CA LYS A 120 14.81 10.70 8.12
C LYS A 120 13.83 11.88 8.24
N PRO A 121 14.30 13.12 8.43
CA PRO A 121 13.45 14.29 8.68
C PRO A 121 12.36 14.52 7.63
N GLU A 122 12.65 14.27 6.35
CA GLU A 122 11.72 14.43 5.24
C GLU A 122 10.55 13.43 5.31
N TYR A 123 10.81 12.20 5.75
CA TYR A 123 9.78 11.18 5.92
C TYR A 123 8.94 11.45 7.16
N ILE A 124 9.55 11.89 8.26
CA ILE A 124 8.83 12.35 9.46
C ILE A 124 7.90 13.50 9.08
N LYS A 125 8.41 14.52 8.37
CA LYS A 125 7.62 15.66 7.89
C LYS A 125 6.44 15.22 7.02
N ALA A 126 6.65 14.29 6.09
CA ALA A 126 5.59 13.76 5.24
C ALA A 126 4.50 13.02 6.03
N ARG A 127 4.88 12.27 7.07
CA ARG A 127 3.93 11.58 7.97
C ARG A 127 3.16 12.57 8.82
N VAL A 128 3.83 13.57 9.40
CA VAL A 128 3.19 14.68 10.11
C VAL A 128 2.17 15.37 9.20
N LYS A 129 2.56 15.74 7.97
CA LYS A 129 1.65 16.37 7.00
C LYS A 129 0.41 15.53 6.74
N LYS A 130 0.53 14.20 6.61
CA LYS A 130 -0.62 13.30 6.46
C LYS A 130 -1.56 13.31 7.67
N VAL A 131 -1.01 13.33 8.89
CA VAL A 131 -1.80 13.45 10.13
C VAL A 131 -2.56 14.78 10.14
N ILE A 132 -1.89 15.88 9.79
CA ILE A 132 -2.52 17.21 9.71
C ILE A 132 -3.64 17.22 8.68
N LEU A 133 -3.40 16.69 7.47
CA LEU A 133 -4.42 16.59 6.41
C LEU A 133 -5.65 15.79 6.87
N PHE A 134 -5.44 14.67 7.56
CA PHE A 134 -6.53 13.86 8.07
C PHE A 134 -7.41 14.64 9.05
N TYR A 135 -6.81 15.35 10.02
CA TYR A 135 -7.60 16.13 10.97
C TYR A 135 -8.18 17.41 10.37
N ALA A 136 -7.46 18.06 9.45
CA ALA A 136 -7.94 19.19 8.66
C ALA A 136 -9.24 18.84 7.92
N SER A 137 -9.36 17.62 7.41
CA SER A 137 -10.59 17.14 6.76
C SER A 137 -11.81 17.04 7.70
N LYS A 138 -11.58 17.11 9.03
CA LYS A 138 -12.60 16.93 10.08
C LYS A 138 -12.89 18.20 10.89
N THR A 139 -12.35 19.36 10.51
CA THR A 139 -12.43 20.61 11.31
C THR A 139 -13.77 21.34 11.24
N ARG A 140 -14.63 21.00 10.28
CA ARG A 140 -15.89 21.74 10.03
C ARG A 140 -16.80 21.84 11.26
N SER A 141 -16.84 20.81 12.11
CA SER A 141 -17.61 20.83 13.37
C SER A 141 -16.94 21.69 14.44
N TYR A 142 -15.61 21.64 14.52
CA TYR A 142 -14.81 22.39 15.50
C TYR A 142 -14.84 23.90 15.24
N HIS A 143 -14.88 24.35 13.98
CA HIS A 143 -15.01 25.78 13.65
C HIS A 143 -16.23 26.44 14.30
N LYS A 144 -17.34 25.70 14.43
CA LYS A 144 -18.55 26.23 15.08
C LYS A 144 -18.34 26.44 16.58
N TYR A 145 -17.60 25.55 17.23
CA TYR A 145 -17.27 25.64 18.65
C TYR A 145 -16.31 26.80 18.91
N ILE A 146 -15.25 26.90 18.10
CA ILE A 146 -14.25 27.98 18.17
C ILE A 146 -14.90 29.35 17.93
N LYS A 147 -15.76 29.46 16.91
CA LYS A 147 -16.48 30.70 16.59
C LYS A 147 -17.40 31.12 17.74
N ALA A 148 -18.15 30.18 18.33
CA ALA A 148 -19.02 30.48 19.47
C ALA A 148 -18.21 30.94 20.70
N GLY A 149 -17.10 30.26 21.01
CA GLY A 149 -16.17 30.62 22.09
C GLY A 149 -15.64 32.05 21.94
N ARG A 150 -15.07 32.41 20.79
CA ARG A 150 -14.55 33.77 20.54
C ARG A 150 -15.62 34.85 20.65
N LEU A 151 -16.83 34.59 20.15
CA LEU A 151 -17.93 35.55 20.29
C LEU A 151 -18.33 35.74 21.76
N LYS A 152 -18.28 34.66 22.54
CA LYS A 152 -18.52 34.71 23.99
C LYS A 152 -17.40 35.47 24.72
N ASP A 153 -16.14 35.25 24.35
CA ASP A 153 -14.97 35.96 24.91
C ASP A 153 -15.00 37.46 24.58
N ASN A 154 -15.56 37.82 23.43
CA ASN A 154 -15.83 39.21 23.03
C ASN A 154 -17.03 39.84 23.77
N GLY A 155 -17.60 39.15 24.75
CA GLY A 155 -18.65 39.68 25.63
C GLY A 155 -20.08 39.53 25.11
N LEU A 156 -20.31 38.85 23.98
CA LEU A 156 -21.67 38.66 23.45
C LEU A 156 -22.48 37.71 24.35
N SER A 157 -23.78 38.00 24.46
CA SER A 157 -24.77 37.12 25.07
C SER A 157 -25.09 35.92 24.17
N ILE A 158 -25.66 34.86 24.76
CA ILE A 158 -26.04 33.65 24.02
C ILE A 158 -27.00 33.97 22.86
N ASN A 159 -27.92 34.93 23.05
CA ASN A 159 -28.88 35.32 22.02
C ASN A 159 -28.22 36.07 20.86
N GLU A 160 -27.28 36.98 21.14
CA GLU A 160 -26.53 37.70 20.11
C GLU A 160 -25.63 36.75 19.30
N ILE A 161 -25.04 35.76 19.95
CA ILE A 161 -24.27 34.70 19.28
C ILE A 161 -25.18 33.86 18.39
N ALA A 162 -26.36 33.50 18.89
CA ALA A 162 -27.35 32.68 18.17
C ALA A 162 -27.80 33.37 16.88
N GLU A 163 -28.08 34.67 16.95
CA GLU A 163 -28.40 35.50 15.79
C GLU A 163 -27.25 35.55 14.78
N ARG A 164 -26.02 35.85 15.24
CA ARG A 164 -24.83 35.98 14.38
C ARG A 164 -24.36 34.67 13.73
N MET A 165 -24.73 33.55 14.33
CA MET A 165 -24.42 32.21 13.81
C MET A 165 -25.61 31.55 13.10
N GLU A 166 -26.77 32.21 13.06
CA GLU A 166 -28.00 31.71 12.45
C GLU A 166 -28.45 30.35 13.03
N VAL A 167 -28.40 30.23 14.36
CA VAL A 167 -28.79 29.02 15.10
C VAL A 167 -29.66 29.34 16.32
N GLN A 168 -30.19 28.32 16.99
CA GLN A 168 -30.97 28.51 18.21
C GLN A 168 -30.05 28.75 19.43
N PRO A 169 -30.48 29.52 20.46
CA PRO A 169 -29.71 29.72 21.70
C PRO A 169 -29.22 28.42 22.35
N LYS A 170 -30.06 27.38 22.38
CA LYS A 170 -29.70 26.05 22.88
C LYS A 170 -28.57 25.38 22.09
N THR A 171 -28.46 25.66 20.80
CA THR A 171 -27.36 25.19 19.96
C THR A 171 -26.05 25.89 20.33
N VAL A 172 -26.10 27.19 20.61
CA VAL A 172 -24.94 27.95 21.10
C VAL A 172 -24.45 27.42 22.45
N GLU A 173 -25.36 27.15 23.40
CA GLU A 173 -25.00 26.53 24.68
C GLU A 173 -24.27 25.20 24.49
N SER A 174 -24.74 24.37 23.54
CA SER A 174 -24.08 23.12 23.18
C SER A 174 -22.69 23.34 22.58
N TYR A 175 -22.52 24.36 21.73
CA TYR A 175 -21.22 24.72 21.14
C TYR A 175 -20.24 25.23 22.19
N LEU A 176 -20.68 26.09 23.09
CA LEU A 176 -19.86 26.60 24.19
C LEU A 176 -19.47 25.48 25.15
N ARG A 177 -20.41 24.60 25.51
CA ARG A 177 -20.09 23.41 26.32
C ARG A 177 -19.04 22.55 25.64
N LYS A 178 -19.18 22.27 24.34
CA LYS A 178 -18.19 21.49 23.57
C LYS A 178 -16.83 22.18 23.48
N HIS A 179 -16.82 23.50 23.31
CA HIS A 179 -15.60 24.31 23.32
C HIS A 179 -14.87 24.21 24.67
N THR A 180 -15.57 24.42 25.78
CA THR A 180 -15.00 24.27 27.13
C THR A 180 -14.59 22.83 27.43
N GLU A 181 -15.40 21.84 27.04
CA GLU A 181 -15.03 20.42 27.13
C GLU A 181 -13.67 20.22 26.45
N ILE A 182 -13.53 20.60 25.18
CA ILE A 182 -12.28 20.40 24.41
C ILE A 182 -11.09 21.15 25.03
N GLU A 183 -11.27 22.36 25.56
CA GLU A 183 -10.21 23.09 26.26
C GLU A 183 -9.82 22.45 27.61
N SER A 184 -10.78 21.79 28.27
CA SER A 184 -10.57 21.11 29.56
C SER A 184 -10.10 19.65 29.44
N TYR A 185 -10.26 19.02 28.28
CA TYR A 185 -9.94 17.60 28.09
C TYR A 185 -8.43 17.36 27.95
N GLU A 186 -7.92 16.44 28.77
CA GLU A 186 -6.58 15.84 28.63
C GLU A 186 -6.50 14.79 27.50
N ALA A 187 -7.60 14.55 26.78
CA ALA A 187 -7.62 13.56 25.70
C ALA A 187 -6.79 14.03 24.49
N GLU A 188 -5.63 13.40 24.34
CA GLU A 188 -4.58 13.61 23.34
C GLU A 188 -5.08 13.88 21.91
N ASP A 189 -6.10 13.13 21.47
CA ASP A 189 -6.58 13.14 20.09
C ASP A 189 -7.51 14.32 19.76
N ASP A 190 -8.22 14.87 20.75
CA ASP A 190 -9.11 16.03 20.57
C ASP A 190 -8.35 17.36 20.64
N ARG A 191 -7.25 17.41 21.40
CA ARG A 191 -6.37 18.58 21.48
C ARG A 191 -5.70 18.91 20.14
N LEU A 192 -5.16 17.89 19.45
CA LEU A 192 -4.56 18.07 18.13
C LEU A 192 -5.59 18.52 17.08
N ARG A 193 -6.78 17.91 17.09
CA ARG A 193 -7.90 18.30 16.21
C ARG A 193 -8.30 19.75 16.41
N TYR A 194 -8.40 20.17 17.67
CA TYR A 194 -8.79 21.53 18.03
C TYR A 194 -7.72 22.56 17.65
N MET A 195 -6.44 22.25 17.87
CA MET A 195 -5.32 23.09 17.44
C MET A 195 -5.33 23.30 15.93
N ILE A 196 -5.45 22.20 15.16
CA ILE A 196 -5.52 22.25 13.69
C ILE A 196 -6.75 23.05 13.23
N ALA A 197 -7.92 22.81 13.84
CA ALA A 197 -9.14 23.55 13.54
C ALA A 197 -9.02 25.05 13.85
N SER A 198 -8.35 25.43 14.94
CA SER A 198 -8.12 26.83 15.31
C SER A 198 -7.19 27.53 14.31
N MET A 199 -6.09 26.88 13.95
CA MET A 199 -5.14 27.43 12.96
C MET A 199 -5.76 27.55 11.56
N ILE A 200 -6.59 26.58 11.14
CA ILE A 200 -7.32 26.67 9.87
C ILE A 200 -8.37 27.78 9.91
N TYR A 201 -9.08 27.92 11.02
CA TYR A 201 -10.08 28.97 11.20
C TYR A 201 -9.44 30.38 11.15
N GLU A 202 -8.27 30.55 11.75
CA GLU A 202 -7.52 31.82 11.75
C GLU A 202 -6.98 32.22 10.37
N ASN A 203 -6.73 31.24 9.49
CA ASN A 203 -6.26 31.49 8.13
C ASN A 203 -7.40 31.53 7.10
N GLU A 204 -8.63 31.75 7.55
CA GLU A 204 -9.84 31.91 6.71
C GLU A 204 -10.14 30.74 5.76
N GLY A 205 -9.54 29.56 5.95
CA GLY A 205 -9.83 28.41 5.11
C GLY A 205 -8.75 27.34 5.05
N TYR A 206 -9.10 26.27 4.32
CA TYR A 206 -8.23 25.16 4.03
C TYR A 206 -7.42 25.46 2.76
N ALA A 207 -6.12 25.73 2.92
CA ALA A 207 -5.16 25.88 1.83
C ALA A 207 -3.91 25.03 2.11
N ASN A 208 -3.19 24.63 1.06
CA ASN A 208 -1.99 23.79 1.21
C ASN A 208 -0.91 24.50 2.03
N GLU A 209 -0.82 25.82 1.88
CA GLU A 209 0.08 26.71 2.60
C GLU A 209 -0.19 26.69 4.11
N VAL A 210 -1.46 26.64 4.51
CA VAL A 210 -1.88 26.53 5.91
C VAL A 210 -1.48 25.16 6.48
N VAL A 211 -1.71 24.09 5.72
CA VAL A 211 -1.28 22.73 6.11
C VAL A 211 0.24 22.66 6.27
N ASP A 212 0.99 23.30 5.36
CA ASP A 212 2.45 23.34 5.42
C ASP A 212 2.95 24.19 6.59
N ALA A 213 2.31 25.32 6.89
CA ALA A 213 2.60 26.13 8.06
C ALA A 213 2.37 25.35 9.36
N ILE A 214 1.21 24.69 9.51
CA ILE A 214 0.90 23.84 10.67
C ILE A 214 1.92 22.69 10.78
N THR A 215 2.27 22.06 9.65
CA THR A 215 3.27 21.00 9.62
C THR A 215 4.63 21.51 10.11
N ASN A 216 5.06 22.70 9.67
CA ASN A 216 6.32 23.29 10.13
C ASN A 216 6.29 23.60 11.63
N VAL A 217 5.20 24.18 12.15
CA VAL A 217 5.05 24.45 13.60
C VAL A 217 5.16 23.16 14.42
N VAL A 218 4.51 22.07 13.99
CA VAL A 218 4.58 20.75 14.64
C VAL A 218 5.99 20.14 14.59
N MET A 219 6.71 20.35 13.49
CA MET A 219 8.09 19.88 13.34
C MET A 219 9.06 20.69 14.21
N GLU A 220 9.00 22.02 14.15
CA GLU A 220 9.88 22.95 14.88
C GLU A 220 9.74 22.81 16.39
N ASN A 221 8.50 22.71 16.89
CA ASN A 221 8.22 22.55 18.31
C ASN A 221 8.31 21.09 18.77
N LYS A 222 8.74 20.17 17.90
CA LYS A 222 8.89 18.74 18.19
C LYS A 222 7.62 18.07 18.74
N LEU A 223 6.44 18.62 18.44
CA LEU A 223 5.16 18.08 18.92
C LEU A 223 4.91 16.66 18.41
N HIS A 224 5.49 16.29 17.26
CA HIS A 224 5.45 14.94 16.70
C HIS A 224 6.19 13.87 17.52
N LEU A 225 6.99 14.28 18.52
CA LEU A 225 7.67 13.36 19.45
C LEU A 225 6.85 13.11 20.73
N GLU A 226 5.87 13.96 21.00
CA GLU A 226 5.00 13.85 22.17
C GLU A 226 4.15 12.58 22.09
N ASP A 227 3.88 11.96 23.24
CA ASP A 227 3.13 10.70 23.29
C ASP A 227 1.69 10.84 22.79
N TRP A 228 1.13 12.04 22.92
CA TRP A 228 -0.19 12.39 22.43
C TRP A 228 -0.27 12.57 20.91
N PHE A 229 0.86 12.74 20.22
CA PHE A 229 0.85 12.92 18.77
C PHE A 229 0.78 11.56 18.05
N PRO A 230 -0.17 11.35 17.13
CA PRO A 230 -0.46 10.03 16.55
C PRO A 230 0.52 9.65 15.42
N LEU A 231 1.83 9.83 15.62
CA LEU A 231 2.86 9.37 14.70
C LEU A 231 3.31 7.93 14.99
N LYS A 232 3.06 7.41 16.19
CA LYS A 232 3.55 6.09 16.64
C LYS A 232 2.56 4.93 16.38
N LYS A 233 1.36 5.21 15.85
CA LYS A 233 0.32 4.21 15.52
C LYS A 233 0.36 3.78 14.05
#